data_AF-B9S5R9-F1
#
_entry.id   AF-B9S5R9-F1
#
_cell.length_a   1.000
_cell.length_b   1.000
_cell.length_c   1.000
_cell.angle_alpha   90.00
_cell.angle_beta   90.00
_cell.angle_gamma   90.00
#
_symmetry.space_group_name_H-M   'P 1'
#
loop_
_entity.id
_entity.type
_entity.pdbx_description
1 polymer ?
#
loop_
_entity_poly.entity_id
_entity_poly.type
_entity_poly.pdbx_seq_one_letter_code
_entity_poly.pdbx_strand_id
1 'polypeptide(L)'
;MEGDLFSGIGNGTQVDGKVLQTVQKSFMQVQDILDQNRLLINEINQNHESKIPDNLTRNVGLIRELNNNIRRVVDLYADLSTNFSRSMEASSEGESSGILKSNGKGNQKRIRSG
;
A
#
# COMPACT_ATOMS: atom_id res chain seq x y z
N MET A 1 32.03 10.11 12.10
CA MET A 1 31.92 8.65 12.32
C MET A 1 30.54 8.44 12.92
N GLU A 2 29.80 7.43 12.45
CA GLU A 2 28.32 7.37 12.28
C GLU A 2 27.89 8.06 10.97
N GLY A 3 27.34 7.42 9.96
CA GLY A 3 26.91 6.03 9.82
C GLY A 3 26.06 5.99 8.54
N ASP A 4 26.73 5.64 7.45
CA ASP A 4 26.26 5.58 6.07
C ASP A 4 25.15 4.51 5.89
N LEU A 5 23.91 4.82 6.27
CA LEU A 5 22.79 3.88 6.17
C LEU A 5 22.04 3.92 4.84
N PHE A 6 22.46 4.76 3.88
CA PHE A 6 21.70 4.99 2.64
C PHE A 6 22.47 4.74 1.34
N SER A 7 23.78 4.45 1.37
CA SER A 7 24.57 4.26 0.14
C SER A 7 24.54 2.82 -0.43
N GLY A 8 23.61 1.98 0.04
CA GLY A 8 23.56 0.54 -0.27
C GLY A 8 22.40 0.06 -1.16
N ILE A 9 21.57 0.94 -1.73
CA ILE A 9 20.46 0.56 -2.63
C ILE A 9 20.81 1.02 -4.05
N GLY A 10 21.68 0.25 -4.70
CA GLY A 10 21.76 0.27 -6.17
C GLY A 10 20.45 -0.25 -6.74
N ASN A 11 19.86 0.51 -7.67
CA ASN A 11 18.54 0.31 -8.27
C ASN A 11 17.35 0.44 -7.30
N GLY A 12 17.19 1.63 -6.72
CA GLY A 12 15.94 2.02 -6.09
C GLY A 12 14.81 1.99 -7.12
N THR A 13 13.91 1.01 -6.99
CA THR A 13 12.59 1.02 -7.61
C THR A 13 11.98 2.40 -7.40
N GLN A 14 11.84 3.18 -8.47
CA GLN A 14 11.06 4.41 -8.46
C GLN A 14 9.62 4.01 -8.15
N VAL A 15 9.24 4.07 -6.87
CA VAL A 15 7.84 3.85 -6.47
C VAL A 15 7.04 4.98 -7.13
N ASP A 16 6.13 4.61 -8.03
CA ASP A 16 5.31 5.55 -8.77
C ASP A 16 4.58 6.49 -7.78
N GLY A 17 4.69 7.81 -8.00
CA GLY A 17 4.05 8.81 -7.15
C GLY A 17 2.54 8.61 -7.02
N LYS A 18 1.90 7.98 -8.02
CA LYS A 18 0.48 7.60 -7.96
C LYS A 18 0.20 6.49 -6.94
N VAL A 19 1.12 5.54 -6.78
CA VAL A 19 1.01 4.48 -5.77
C VAL A 19 1.10 5.10 -4.38
N LEU A 20 2.07 5.99 -4.16
CA LEU A 20 2.21 6.68 -2.89
C LEU A 20 0.97 7.51 -2.53
N GLN A 21 0.39 8.22 -3.50
CA GLN A 21 -0.85 8.96 -3.30
C GLN A 21 -2.02 8.04 -2.92
N THR A 22 -2.12 6.87 -3.54
CA THR A 22 -3.15 5.88 -3.23
C THR A 22 -2.99 5.33 -1.81
N VAL A 23 -1.77 4.98 -1.41
CA VAL A 23 -1.42 4.54 -0.04
C VAL A 23 -1.82 5.60 0.98
N GLN A 24 -1.44 6.87 0.77
CA GLN A 24 -1.75 7.96 1.68
C GLN A 24 -3.27 8.15 1.84
N LYS A 25 -4.00 8.13 0.72
CA LYS A 25 -5.47 8.27 0.74
C LYS A 25 -6.13 7.13 1.50
N SER A 26 -5.72 5.88 1.24
CA SER A 26 -6.28 4.71 1.93
C SER A 26 -6.02 4.78 3.44
N PHE A 27 -4.83 5.22 3.86
CA PHE A 27 -4.53 5.38 5.28
C PHE A 27 -5.38 6.43 5.97
N MET A 28 -5.57 7.60 5.34
CA MET A 28 -6.46 8.63 5.89
C MET A 28 -7.89 8.10 6.06
N GLN A 29 -8.41 7.37 5.07
CA GLN A 29 -9.74 6.77 5.14
C GLN A 29 -9.86 5.72 6.24
N VAL A 30 -8.86 4.86 6.39
CA VAL A 30 -8.82 3.87 7.49
C VAL A 30 -8.80 4.59 8.83
N GLN A 31 -7.97 5.63 8.99
CA GLN A 31 -7.89 6.40 10.22
C GLN A 31 -9.24 7.03 10.59
N ASP A 32 -9.91 7.69 9.65
CA ASP A 32 -11.24 8.28 9.86
C ASP A 32 -12.25 7.22 10.35
N ILE A 33 -12.22 6.00 9.78
CA ILE A 33 -13.10 4.90 10.19
C ILE A 33 -12.74 4.40 11.60
N LEU A 34 -11.46 4.30 11.94
CA LEU A 34 -11.02 3.85 13.27
C LEU A 34 -11.32 4.90 14.34
N ASP A 35 -11.24 6.19 14.03
CA ASP A 35 -11.67 7.26 14.91
C ASP A 35 -13.18 7.20 15.17
N GLN A 36 -13.98 6.89 14.15
CA GLN A 36 -15.42 6.61 14.32
C GLN A 36 -15.66 5.39 15.21
N ASN A 37 -14.92 4.28 15.02
CA ASN A 37 -15.02 3.11 15.88
C ASN A 37 -14.70 3.45 17.34
N ARG A 38 -13.72 4.32 17.59
CA ARG A 38 -13.41 4.79 18.95
C ARG A 38 -14.60 5.48 19.59
N LEU A 39 -15.32 6.33 18.85
CA LEU A 39 -16.53 6.99 19.35
C LEU A 39 -17.67 5.99 19.61
N LEU A 40 -17.90 5.05 18.68
CA LEU A 40 -18.91 3.99 18.83
C LEU A 40 -18.64 3.13 20.07
N ILE A 41 -17.39 2.73 20.31
CA ILE A 41 -17.00 1.94 21.49
C ILE A 41 -17.27 2.72 22.78
N ASN A 42 -16.95 4.02 22.80
CA ASN A 42 -17.22 4.86 23.96
C ASN A 42 -18.72 4.93 24.27
N GLU A 43 -19.57 5.12 23.25
CA GLU A 43 -21.02 5.14 23.42
C GLU A 43 -21.57 3.77 23.87
N ILE A 44 -21.08 2.68 23.29
CA ILE A 44 -21.45 1.32 23.68
C ILE A 44 -21.14 1.09 25.17
N ASN A 45 -19.97 1.52 25.62
CA ASN A 45 -19.54 1.40 27.01
C ASN A 45 -20.43 2.25 27.94
N GLN A 46 -20.72 3.51 27.59
CA GLN A 46 -21.62 4.37 28.36
C GLN A 46 -23.03 3.77 28.49
N ASN A 47 -23.57 3.26 27.38
CA ASN A 47 -24.86 2.57 27.37
C ASN A 47 -24.84 1.34 28.29
N HIS A 48 -23.76 0.56 28.28
CA HIS A 48 -23.59 -0.61 29.15
C HIS A 48 -23.51 -0.23 30.64
N GLU A 49 -22.73 0.80 30.97
CA GLU A 49 -22.58 1.33 32.33
C GLU A 49 -23.89 1.89 32.87
N SER A 50 -24.70 2.54 32.03
CA SER A 50 -26.00 3.11 32.43
C SER A 50 -27.02 2.05 32.86
N LYS A 51 -26.89 0.80 32.35
CA LYS A 51 -27.82 -0.32 32.56
C LYS A 51 -29.28 -0.02 32.20
N ILE A 52 -29.54 1.04 31.43
CA ILE A 52 -30.88 1.38 30.94
C ILE A 52 -31.23 0.40 29.80
N PRO A 53 -32.35 -0.36 29.89
CA PRO A 53 -32.69 -1.38 28.89
C PRO A 53 -32.74 -0.87 27.44
N ASP A 54 -33.26 0.33 27.22
CA ASP A 54 -33.36 0.94 25.90
C ASP A 54 -31.98 1.24 25.30
N ASN A 55 -31.02 1.69 26.13
CA ASN A 55 -29.65 1.96 25.72
C ASN A 55 -28.91 0.66 25.38
N LEU A 56 -29.14 -0.41 26.14
CA LEU A 56 -28.60 -1.73 25.83
C LEU A 56 -29.13 -2.27 24.50
N THR A 57 -30.40 -2.00 24.19
CA THR A 57 -30.98 -2.34 22.88
C THR A 57 -30.30 -1.55 21.76
N ARG A 58 -30.00 -0.26 21.97
CA ARG A 58 -29.27 0.57 21.01
C ARG A 58 -27.86 0.03 20.72
N ASN A 59 -27.17 -0.57 21.71
CA ASN A 59 -25.84 -1.16 21.50
C ASN A 59 -25.82 -2.22 20.40
N VAL A 60 -26.90 -2.95 20.16
CA VAL A 60 -26.98 -3.91 19.06
C VAL A 60 -26.77 -3.21 17.70
N GLY A 61 -27.35 -2.03 17.53
CA GLY A 61 -27.17 -1.20 16.32
C GLY A 61 -25.74 -0.67 16.20
N LEU A 62 -25.21 -0.10 17.29
CA LEU A 62 -23.86 0.46 17.32
C LEU A 62 -22.78 -0.60 17.04
N ILE A 63 -22.94 -1.81 17.59
CA ILE A 63 -22.02 -2.94 17.34
C ILE A 63 -22.10 -3.39 15.86
N ARG A 64 -23.28 -3.36 15.24
CA ARG A 64 -23.42 -3.65 13.80
C ARG A 64 -22.67 -2.62 12.96
N GLU A 65 -22.77 -1.34 13.32
CA GLU A 65 -22.05 -0.25 12.65
C GLU A 65 -20.53 -0.41 12.81
N LEU A 66 -20.06 -0.67 14.02
CA LEU A 66 -18.65 -0.99 14.30
C LEU A 66 -18.15 -2.15 13.45
N ASN A 67 -18.90 -3.25 13.37
CA ASN A 67 -18.54 -4.40 12.54
C ASN A 67 -18.51 -4.06 11.05
N ASN A 68 -19.42 -3.21 10.57
CA ASN A 68 -19.41 -2.74 9.18
C ASN A 68 -18.18 -1.87 8.90
N ASN A 69 -17.79 -1.01 9.83
CA ASN A 69 -16.57 -0.22 9.73
C ASN A 69 -15.33 -1.11 9.64
N ILE A 70 -15.24 -2.18 10.44
CA ILE A 70 -14.13 -3.14 10.34
C ILE A 70 -14.10 -3.84 8.97
N ARG A 71 -15.26 -4.25 8.42
CA ARG A 71 -15.31 -4.80 7.05
C ARG A 71 -14.77 -3.81 6.02
N ARG A 72 -15.17 -2.55 6.10
CA ARG A 72 -14.67 -1.48 5.21
C ARG A 72 -13.16 -1.28 5.32
N VAL A 73 -12.60 -1.35 6.53
CA VAL A 73 -11.14 -1.28 6.73
C VAL A 73 -10.44 -2.45 6.06
N VAL A 74 -10.97 -3.67 6.20
CA VAL A 74 -10.45 -4.87 5.52
C VAL A 74 -10.48 -4.69 4.00
N ASP A 75 -11.60 -4.22 3.45
CA ASP A 75 -11.75 -3.99 2.01
C ASP A 75 -10.74 -2.94 1.50
N LEU A 76 -10.56 -1.82 2.23
CA LEU A 76 -9.59 -0.79 1.88
C LEU A 76 -8.15 -1.32 1.83
N TYR A 77 -7.79 -2.22 2.76
CA TYR A 77 -6.47 -2.85 2.75
C TYR A 77 -6.31 -3.88 1.64
N ALA A 78 -7.36 -4.65 1.33
CA ALA A 78 -7.35 -5.58 0.21
C ALA A 78 -7.17 -4.83 -1.13
N ASP A 79 -7.92 -3.75 -1.33
CA ASP A 79 -7.81 -2.89 -2.50
C ASP A 79 -6.42 -2.24 -2.60
N LEU A 80 -5.89 -1.76 -1.47
CA LEU A 80 -4.55 -1.16 -1.45
C LEU A 80 -3.48 -2.18 -1.82
N SER A 81 -3.52 -3.38 -1.23
CA SER A 81 -2.57 -4.45 -1.52
C SER A 81 -2.61 -4.86 -3.00
N THR A 82 -3.81 -5.07 -3.56
CA THR A 82 -3.93 -5.46 -4.97
C THR A 82 -3.47 -4.35 -5.93
N ASN A 83 -3.76 -3.09 -5.64
CA ASN A 83 -3.27 -1.95 -6.43
C ASN A 83 -1.74 -1.83 -6.37
N PHE A 84 -1.16 -2.03 -5.19
CA PHE A 84 0.29 -1.99 -5.00
C PHE A 84 1.00 -3.09 -5.78
N SER A 85 0.53 -4.34 -5.68
CA SER A 85 1.09 -5.48 -6.43
C SER A 85 1.03 -5.26 -7.95
N ARG A 86 -0.13 -4.81 -8.48
CA ARG A 86 -0.28 -4.50 -9.91
C ARG A 86 0.70 -3.44 -10.39
N SER A 87 0.92 -2.39 -9.59
CA SER A 87 1.86 -1.33 -9.99
C SER A 87 3.30 -1.80 -10.01
N MET A 88 3.67 -2.76 -9.17
CA MET A 88 5.02 -3.33 -9.16
C MET A 88 5.25 -4.22 -10.39
N GLU A 89 4.27 -5.04 -10.77
CA GLU A 89 4.30 -5.86 -11.98
C GLU A 89 4.47 -5.00 -13.24
N ALA A 90 3.71 -3.91 -13.35
CA ALA A 90 3.81 -2.96 -14.48
C ALA A 90 5.18 -2.25 -14.58
N SER A 91 5.90 -2.10 -13.46
CA SER A 91 7.24 -1.52 -13.43
C SER A 91 8.31 -2.48 -14.00
N SER A 92 8.07 -3.80 -13.91
CA SER A 92 9.02 -4.83 -14.34
C SER A 92 9.02 -5.09 -15.86
N GLU A 93 7.92 -4.79 -16.57
CA GLU A 93 7.79 -5.09 -18.01
C GLU A 93 8.50 -4.08 -18.93
N GLY A 94 9.05 -3.00 -18.38
CA GLY A 94 9.72 -1.93 -19.14
C GLY A 94 11.20 -2.17 -19.49
N GLU A 95 11.86 -3.19 -18.93
CA GLU A 95 13.32 -3.38 -19.08
C GLU A 95 13.72 -4.54 -20.01
N SER A 96 12.77 -5.19 -20.70
CA SER A 96 13.05 -6.31 -21.61
C SER A 96 12.75 -6.01 -23.08
N SER A 97 13.40 -4.99 -23.64
CA SER A 97 13.39 -4.70 -25.09
C SER A 97 14.80 -4.45 -25.67
N GLY A 98 15.87 -4.88 -24.97
CA GLY A 98 17.24 -4.43 -25.30
C GLY A 98 18.30 -5.51 -25.56
N ILE A 99 18.00 -6.81 -25.48
CA ILE A 99 19.05 -7.85 -25.64
C ILE A 99 18.55 -8.96 -26.57
N LEU A 100 18.67 -8.79 -27.88
CA LEU A 100 18.86 -9.90 -28.84
C LEU A 100 19.42 -9.36 -30.17
N LYS A 101 20.72 -9.07 -30.24
CA LYS A 101 21.52 -9.29 -31.46
C LYS A 101 22.93 -9.76 -31.08
N SER A 102 23.02 -11.02 -30.68
CA SER A 102 24.24 -11.80 -30.80
C SER A 102 24.51 -12.08 -32.28
N ASN A 103 25.67 -11.67 -32.80
CA ASN A 103 26.59 -12.65 -33.40
C ASN A 103 27.95 -12.02 -33.72
N GLY A 104 28.98 -12.49 -33.00
CA GLY A 104 30.37 -12.32 -33.40
C GLY A 104 30.70 -13.17 -34.62
N LYS A 105 31.32 -12.54 -35.62
CA LYS A 105 32.15 -13.09 -36.71
C LYS A 105 32.83 -11.84 -37.30
N GLY A 106 34.11 -11.56 -37.08
CA GLY A 106 35.25 -12.37 -37.47
C GLY A 106 36.09 -11.51 -38.43
N ASN A 107 37.29 -11.14 -38.01
CA ASN A 107 38.45 -10.70 -38.80
C ASN A 107 38.28 -9.57 -39.84
N GLN A 108 38.91 -8.42 -39.59
CA GLN A 108 39.72 -7.74 -40.62
C GLN A 108 40.77 -6.81 -39.98
N LYS A 109 42.02 -7.26 -39.96
CA LYS A 109 43.20 -6.44 -39.72
C LYS A 109 43.38 -5.47 -40.89
N ARG A 110 43.42 -4.16 -40.65
CA ARG A 110 44.16 -3.21 -41.51
C ARG A 110 44.82 -2.14 -40.64
N ILE A 111 46.09 -2.38 -40.33
CA ILE A 111 47.05 -1.33 -39.95
C ILE A 111 48.01 -1.23 -41.14
N ARG A 112 48.17 -0.01 -41.68
CA ARG A 112 49.48 0.64 -41.91
C ARG A 112 49.28 2.02 -42.53
N SER A 113 49.80 3.02 -41.81
CA SER A 113 50.35 4.25 -42.37
C SER A 113 51.82 4.00 -42.71
N GLY A 114 52.31 4.66 -43.77
CA GLY A 114 53.67 4.60 -44.29
C GLY A 114 53.66 4.77 -45.79
#